data_AF-F7MBH8-F1
#
_entry.id   AF-F7MBH8-F1
#
_cell.length_a   1.000
_cell.length_b   1.000
_cell.length_c   1.000
_cell.angle_alpha   90.00
_cell.angle_beta   90.00
_cell.angle_gamma   90.00
#
_symmetry.space_group_name_H-M   'P 1'
#
loop_
_entity.id
_entity.type
_entity.pdbx_description
1 polymer ?
#
loop_
_entity_poly.entity_id
_entity_poly.type
_entity_poly.pdbx_seq_one_letter_code
_entity_poly.pdbx_strand_id
1 'polypeptide(L)'
;MKKWNFGFVMIGLAFLISILVLSCQTDETDEYSQQAVDVTAADLFIASEAYQNLEKEIGKDMRRERNAISKLSKEDLEQYRLLRKGMLNVETRTEAITQLKILTGYDYQANRDRISSLVRDVFKDVNFTKLELMRARQKSRMCKVVITRTDTNAELREKCKNDCDETTKEDIIACHNHFNENIKDLPASEFPDGESYKFWVKVRDACISAAQREEENCKKNCDKSYPDEE
;
A
#
# COMPACT_ATOMS: atom_id res chain seq x y z
N MET A 1 36.55 -34.00 8.48
CA MET A 1 35.41 -34.31 7.59
C MET A 1 34.81 -33.01 7.07
N LYS A 2 34.26 -33.05 5.85
CA LYS A 2 34.18 -32.00 4.82
C LYS A 2 33.47 -30.68 5.22
N LYS A 3 34.08 -29.56 4.79
CA LYS A 3 33.43 -28.24 4.62
C LYS A 3 32.34 -28.35 3.55
N TRP A 4 31.12 -27.96 3.88
CA TRP A 4 30.00 -27.96 2.93
C TRP A 4 29.92 -26.60 2.24
N ASN A 5 30.08 -26.59 0.92
CA ASN A 5 30.07 -25.38 0.10
C ASN A 5 28.65 -24.81 0.00
N PHE A 6 28.47 -23.57 0.45
CA PHE A 6 27.27 -22.73 0.24
C PHE A 6 27.03 -22.34 -1.23
N GLY A 7 27.83 -22.84 -2.17
CA GLY A 7 27.82 -22.45 -3.59
C GLY A 7 26.69 -23.06 -4.44
N PHE A 8 25.92 -24.02 -3.92
CA PHE A 8 24.89 -24.73 -4.71
C PHE A 8 23.46 -24.22 -4.51
N VAL A 9 23.18 -23.40 -3.48
CA VAL A 9 21.83 -22.84 -3.26
C VAL A 9 21.56 -21.62 -4.16
N MET A 10 22.62 -20.89 -4.55
CA MET A 10 22.50 -19.69 -5.39
C MET A 10 22.26 -19.98 -6.88
N ILE A 11 22.59 -21.19 -7.35
CA ILE A 11 22.36 -21.58 -8.76
C ILE A 11 20.90 -22.04 -8.96
N GLY A 12 20.28 -22.64 -7.93
CA GLY A 12 18.87 -23.07 -7.97
C GLY A 12 17.85 -21.92 -7.89
N LEU A 13 18.19 -20.82 -7.23
CA LEU A 13 17.32 -19.63 -7.14
C LEU A 13 17.41 -18.73 -8.39
N ALA A 14 18.55 -18.69 -9.07
CA ALA A 14 18.69 -17.97 -10.34
C ALA A 14 17.89 -18.62 -11.48
N PHE A 15 17.76 -19.96 -11.50
CA PHE A 15 17.01 -20.67 -12.52
C PHE A 15 15.48 -20.50 -12.42
N LEU A 16 14.95 -20.22 -11.22
CA LEU A 16 13.52 -19.92 -11.05
C LEU A 16 13.15 -18.50 -11.49
N ILE A 17 14.13 -17.59 -11.53
CA ILE A 17 13.93 -16.23 -12.05
C ILE A 17 14.01 -16.25 -13.59
N SER A 18 14.92 -17.03 -14.18
CA SER A 18 15.08 -17.07 -15.64
C SER A 18 13.87 -17.62 -16.41
N ILE A 19 13.00 -18.43 -15.80
CA ILE A 19 11.80 -18.97 -16.48
C ILE A 19 10.62 -17.97 -16.45
N LEU A 20 10.64 -16.96 -15.57
CA LEU A 20 9.57 -15.96 -15.47
C LEU A 20 9.83 -14.65 -16.25
N VAL A 21 11.03 -14.49 -16.84
CA VAL A 21 11.46 -13.26 -17.52
C VAL A 21 11.11 -13.23 -19.01
N LEU A 22 10.65 -14.34 -19.61
CA LEU A 22 10.31 -14.36 -21.05
C LEU A 22 8.92 -13.84 -21.42
N SER A 23 8.10 -13.35 -20.48
CA SER A 23 6.70 -12.99 -20.79
C SER A 23 6.43 -11.50 -21.05
N CYS A 24 7.44 -10.63 -21.11
CA CYS A 24 7.22 -9.19 -21.36
C CYS A 24 8.17 -8.53 -22.37
N GLN A 25 9.00 -9.28 -23.09
CA GLN A 25 9.70 -8.74 -24.27
C GLN A 25 9.03 -9.28 -25.53
N THR A 26 8.17 -8.47 -26.13
CA THR A 26 7.70 -8.67 -27.51
C THR A 26 8.86 -8.35 -28.46
N ASP A 27 9.65 -9.37 -28.79
CA ASP A 27 10.46 -9.35 -30.01
C ASP A 27 9.63 -9.98 -31.14
N GLU A 28 9.45 -9.20 -32.20
CA GLU A 28 8.76 -9.58 -33.43
C GLU A 28 9.63 -10.55 -34.25
N THR A 29 9.68 -11.84 -33.89
CA THR A 29 10.01 -12.92 -34.84
C THR A 29 9.63 -14.29 -34.27
N ASP A 30 8.77 -14.99 -35.01
CA ASP A 30 8.54 -16.43 -35.10
C ASP A 30 8.26 -17.27 -33.83
N GLU A 31 7.02 -17.74 -33.79
CA GLU A 31 6.55 -18.98 -33.17
C GLU A 31 6.98 -19.22 -31.71
N TYR A 32 6.82 -18.20 -30.86
CA TYR A 32 6.78 -18.42 -29.43
C TYR A 32 5.34 -18.81 -29.06
N SER A 33 5.16 -19.92 -28.35
CA SER A 33 3.90 -20.22 -27.69
C SER A 33 3.60 -19.07 -26.72
N GLN A 34 2.85 -18.08 -27.19
CA GLN A 34 2.13 -17.12 -26.38
C GLN A 34 1.18 -17.95 -25.54
N GLN A 35 1.69 -18.44 -24.40
CA GLN A 35 0.83 -18.71 -23.28
C GLN A 35 0.29 -17.33 -22.92
N ALA A 36 -0.82 -16.95 -23.58
CA ALA A 36 -1.54 -15.73 -23.30
C ALA A 36 -1.67 -15.70 -21.79
N VAL A 37 -0.95 -14.78 -21.14
CA VAL A 37 -0.95 -14.70 -19.69
C VAL A 37 -2.38 -14.33 -19.35
N ASP A 38 -3.16 -15.33 -18.91
CA ASP A 38 -4.60 -15.22 -18.82
C ASP A 38 -4.95 -13.93 -18.07
N VAL A 39 -5.58 -13.01 -18.81
CA VAL A 39 -5.88 -11.68 -18.29
C VAL A 39 -7.18 -11.80 -17.53
N THR A 40 -7.06 -11.77 -16.21
CA THR A 40 -8.21 -11.92 -15.32
C THR A 40 -9.01 -10.62 -15.23
N ALA A 41 -10.24 -10.69 -14.73
CA ALA A 41 -11.03 -9.50 -14.42
C ALA A 41 -10.32 -8.57 -13.43
N ALA A 42 -9.57 -9.13 -12.48
CA ALA A 42 -8.77 -8.38 -11.52
C ALA A 42 -7.59 -7.66 -12.21
N ASP A 43 -6.95 -8.28 -13.22
CA ASP A 43 -5.88 -7.66 -14.01
C ASP A 43 -6.41 -6.45 -14.79
N LEU A 44 -7.55 -6.58 -15.45
CA LEU A 44 -8.22 -5.47 -16.15
C LEU A 44 -8.63 -4.37 -15.16
N PHE A 45 -9.12 -4.75 -13.99
CA PHE A 45 -9.55 -3.81 -12.96
C PHE A 45 -8.40 -2.96 -12.45
N ILE A 46 -7.24 -3.53 -12.10
CA ILE A 46 -6.10 -2.74 -11.63
C ILE A 46 -5.49 -1.88 -12.74
N ALA A 47 -5.61 -2.30 -14.00
CA ALA A 47 -5.21 -1.52 -15.16
C ALA A 47 -6.22 -0.43 -15.54
N SER A 48 -7.42 -0.44 -14.93
CA SER A 48 -8.47 0.52 -15.24
C SER A 48 -8.10 1.93 -14.79
N GLU A 49 -8.58 2.93 -15.53
CA GLU A 49 -8.42 4.33 -15.18
C GLU A 49 -8.99 4.65 -13.79
N ALA A 50 -10.14 4.06 -13.43
CA ALA A 50 -10.77 4.28 -12.14
C ALA A 50 -9.88 3.84 -10.97
N TYR A 51 -9.27 2.65 -11.08
CA TYR A 51 -8.35 2.15 -10.06
C TYR A 51 -7.05 2.97 -10.00
N GLN A 52 -6.47 3.30 -11.16
CA GLN A 52 -5.26 4.13 -11.21
C GLN A 52 -5.50 5.56 -10.65
N ASN A 53 -6.67 6.14 -10.90
CA ASN A 53 -7.06 7.43 -10.32
C ASN A 53 -7.26 7.34 -8.80
N LEU A 54 -7.81 6.23 -8.29
CA LEU A 54 -7.90 5.97 -6.86
C LEU A 54 -6.51 5.90 -6.20
N GLU A 55 -5.57 5.13 -6.77
CA GLU A 55 -4.18 5.05 -6.29
C GLU A 55 -3.52 6.44 -6.28
N LYS A 56 -3.77 7.26 -7.31
CA LYS A 56 -3.28 8.63 -7.39
C LYS A 56 -3.85 9.52 -6.30
N GLU A 57 -5.15 9.42 -6.01
CA GLU A 57 -5.80 10.19 -4.94
C GLU A 57 -5.30 9.82 -3.55
N ILE A 58 -5.07 8.52 -3.29
CA ILE A 58 -4.44 8.06 -2.05
C ILE A 58 -2.99 8.56 -1.97
N GLY A 59 -2.22 8.49 -3.05
CA GLY A 59 -0.87 9.04 -3.09
C GLY A 59 -0.82 10.56 -2.84
N LYS A 60 -1.82 11.32 -3.32
CA LYS A 60 -1.94 12.75 -2.99
C LYS A 60 -2.23 12.96 -1.50
N ASP A 61 -3.09 12.14 -0.92
CA ASP A 61 -3.43 12.18 0.50
C ASP A 61 -2.20 11.93 1.39
N MET A 62 -1.48 10.85 1.13
CA MET A 62 -0.23 10.52 1.81
C MET A 62 0.81 11.65 1.71
N ARG A 63 0.96 12.28 0.53
CA ARG A 63 1.85 13.43 0.36
C ARG A 63 1.38 14.65 1.16
N ARG A 64 0.09 14.94 1.20
CA ARG A 64 -0.46 16.05 2.02
C ARG A 64 -0.18 15.83 3.50
N GLU A 65 -0.36 14.61 3.99
CA GLU A 65 -0.06 14.25 5.37
C GLU A 65 1.44 14.46 5.67
N ARG A 66 2.33 13.91 4.84
CA ARG A 66 3.78 14.08 4.99
C ARG A 66 4.20 15.56 4.96
N ASN A 67 3.59 16.36 4.10
CA ASN A 67 3.85 17.80 4.00
C ASN A 67 3.33 18.59 5.21
N ALA A 68 2.30 18.09 5.90
CA ALA A 68 1.86 18.66 7.17
C ALA A 68 2.87 18.33 8.28
N ILE A 69 3.32 17.08 8.33
CA ILE A 69 4.30 16.58 9.31
C ILE A 69 5.67 17.25 9.14
N SER A 70 6.13 17.49 7.90
CA SER A 70 7.46 18.06 7.63
C SER A 70 7.63 19.50 8.12
N LYS A 71 6.52 20.19 8.45
CA LYS A 71 6.51 21.56 8.96
C LYS A 71 6.54 21.63 10.49
N LEU A 72 6.44 20.50 11.18
CA LEU A 72 6.44 20.45 12.64
C LEU A 72 7.81 20.84 13.21
N SER A 73 7.81 21.52 14.35
CA SER A 73 9.00 21.71 15.18
C SER A 73 9.51 20.37 15.72
N LYS A 74 10.70 20.34 16.32
CA LYS A 74 11.22 19.11 16.94
C LYS A 74 10.33 18.65 18.09
N GLU A 75 9.83 19.60 18.88
CA GLU A 75 8.93 19.39 20.00
C GLU A 75 7.58 18.86 19.52
N ASP A 76 6.99 19.50 18.50
CA ASP A 76 5.72 19.06 17.92
C ASP A 76 5.85 17.70 17.23
N LEU A 77 6.99 17.41 16.61
CA LEU A 77 7.23 16.10 16.00
C LEU A 77 7.25 14.98 17.04
N GLU A 78 7.75 15.26 18.25
CA GLU A 78 7.72 14.29 19.35
C GLU A 78 6.29 14.10 19.87
N GLN A 79 5.51 15.17 20.02
CA GLN A 79 4.09 15.08 20.34
C GLN A 79 3.32 14.29 19.27
N TYR A 80 3.58 14.56 17.99
CA TYR A 80 3.01 13.81 16.88
C TYR A 80 3.28 12.30 17.01
N ARG A 81 4.50 11.88 17.36
CA ARG A 81 4.84 10.47 17.55
C ARG A 81 4.08 9.83 18.71
N LEU A 82 3.89 10.55 19.82
CA LEU A 82 3.10 10.07 20.96
C LEU A 82 1.63 9.90 20.58
N LEU A 83 1.05 10.89 19.90
CA LEU A 83 -0.33 10.82 19.43
C LEU A 83 -0.54 9.73 18.37
N ARG A 84 0.41 9.52 17.47
CA ARG A 84 0.41 8.40 16.51
C ARG A 84 0.33 7.05 17.20
N LYS A 85 1.05 6.86 18.32
CA LYS A 85 0.92 5.64 19.13
C LYS A 85 -0.48 5.54 19.76
N GLY A 86 -1.04 6.67 20.21
CA GLY A 86 -2.42 6.76 20.70
C GLY A 86 -3.46 6.31 19.67
N MET A 87 -3.28 6.62 18.38
CA MET A 87 -4.19 6.15 17.31
C MET A 87 -4.30 4.62 17.22
N LEU A 88 -3.31 3.88 17.71
CA LEU A 88 -3.28 2.42 17.65
C LEU A 88 -4.16 1.79 18.72
N ASN A 89 -4.35 2.47 19.85
CA ASN A 89 -5.20 2.01 20.94
C ASN A 89 -6.66 2.44 20.69
N VAL A 90 -7.60 1.49 20.75
CA VAL A 90 -9.03 1.74 20.51
C VAL A 90 -9.62 2.77 21.48
N GLU A 91 -9.14 2.81 22.73
CA GLU A 91 -9.66 3.70 23.78
C GLU A 91 -9.23 5.15 23.59
N THR A 92 -7.97 5.38 23.17
CA THR A 92 -7.41 6.74 23.05
C THR A 92 -7.41 7.28 21.62
N ARG A 93 -7.83 6.47 20.63
CA ARG A 93 -7.79 6.81 19.20
C ARG A 93 -8.53 8.09 18.85
N THR A 94 -9.77 8.24 19.31
CA THR A 94 -10.60 9.40 18.95
C THR A 94 -9.98 10.71 19.42
N GLU A 95 -9.47 10.70 20.66
CA GLU A 95 -8.77 11.85 21.22
C GLU A 95 -7.46 12.11 20.47
N ALA A 96 -6.66 11.07 20.20
CA ALA A 96 -5.42 11.19 19.45
C ALA A 96 -5.64 11.76 18.04
N ILE A 97 -6.68 11.32 17.31
CA ILE A 97 -7.05 11.86 16.00
C ILE A 97 -7.38 13.35 16.09
N THR A 98 -8.15 13.73 17.12
CA THR A 98 -8.53 15.14 17.34
C THR A 98 -7.32 16.01 17.61
N GLN A 99 -6.42 15.57 18.50
CA GLN A 99 -5.20 16.30 18.82
C GLN A 99 -4.23 16.35 17.63
N LEU A 100 -4.12 15.27 16.85
CA LEU A 100 -3.32 15.26 15.62
C LEU A 100 -3.82 16.26 14.58
N LYS A 101 -5.14 16.39 14.43
CA LYS A 101 -5.74 17.41 13.54
C LYS A 101 -5.35 18.82 13.98
N ILE A 102 -5.37 19.09 15.28
CA ILE A 102 -4.96 20.40 15.83
C ILE A 102 -3.46 20.64 15.58
N LEU A 103 -2.62 19.65 15.88
CA LEU A 103 -1.17 19.74 15.78
C LEU A 103 -0.67 19.92 14.34
N THR A 104 -1.26 19.17 13.41
CA THR A 104 -0.78 19.09 12.01
C THR A 104 -1.59 19.95 11.05
N GLY A 105 -2.80 20.37 11.44
CA GLY A 105 -3.79 20.95 10.53
C GLY A 105 -4.37 19.95 9.51
N TYR A 106 -4.00 18.67 9.60
CA TYR A 106 -4.44 17.62 8.69
C TYR A 106 -5.70 16.92 9.23
N ASP A 107 -6.79 16.97 8.47
CA ASP A 107 -8.04 16.33 8.87
C ASP A 107 -8.06 14.83 8.49
N TYR A 108 -7.53 14.01 9.39
CA TYR A 108 -7.46 12.56 9.23
C TYR A 108 -8.82 11.92 8.93
N GLN A 109 -9.87 12.31 9.65
CA GLN A 109 -11.18 11.68 9.53
C GLN A 109 -11.86 12.07 8.21
N ALA A 110 -11.86 13.37 7.87
CA ALA A 110 -12.45 13.83 6.61
C ALA A 110 -11.76 13.22 5.40
N ASN A 111 -10.43 13.10 5.43
CA ASN A 111 -9.68 12.46 4.35
C ASN A 111 -9.97 10.95 4.24
N ARG A 112 -10.07 10.24 5.37
CA ARG A 112 -10.48 8.82 5.38
C ARG A 112 -11.89 8.64 4.83
N ASP A 113 -12.84 9.47 5.22
CA ASP A 113 -14.23 9.35 4.75
C ASP A 113 -14.32 9.63 3.23
N ARG A 114 -13.58 10.64 2.75
CA ARG A 114 -13.44 10.92 1.31
C ARG A 114 -12.87 9.73 0.55
N ILE A 115 -11.74 9.16 0.99
CA ILE A 115 -11.12 7.99 0.33
C ILE A 115 -12.07 6.79 0.40
N SER A 116 -12.76 6.58 1.52
CA SER A 116 -13.73 5.50 1.66
C SER A 116 -14.84 5.58 0.61
N SER A 117 -15.32 6.79 0.30
CA SER A 117 -16.28 7.00 -0.79
C SER A 117 -15.69 6.62 -2.14
N LEU A 118 -14.47 7.09 -2.45
CA LEU A 118 -13.80 6.75 -3.72
C LEU A 118 -13.61 5.25 -3.88
N VAL A 119 -13.16 4.55 -2.82
CA VAL A 119 -13.01 3.10 -2.84
C VAL A 119 -14.36 2.42 -3.07
N ARG A 120 -15.43 2.89 -2.43
CA ARG A 120 -16.78 2.35 -2.65
C ARG A 120 -17.20 2.47 -4.11
N ASP A 121 -16.99 3.63 -4.71
CA ASP A 121 -17.38 3.90 -6.09
C ASP A 121 -16.59 3.08 -7.10
N VAL A 122 -15.31 2.84 -6.84
CA VAL A 122 -14.43 2.04 -7.69
C VAL A 122 -14.73 0.53 -7.55
N PHE A 123 -15.10 0.07 -6.35
CA PHE A 123 -15.31 -1.36 -6.06
C PHE A 123 -16.78 -1.83 -6.13
N LYS A 124 -17.76 -0.94 -6.33
CA LYS A 124 -19.20 -1.25 -6.19
C LYS A 124 -19.72 -2.45 -7.00
N ASP A 125 -19.12 -2.75 -8.15
CA ASP A 125 -19.58 -3.78 -9.09
C ASP A 125 -18.47 -4.78 -9.48
N VAL A 126 -17.41 -4.87 -8.67
CA VAL A 126 -16.32 -5.80 -8.98
C VAL A 126 -16.74 -7.24 -8.68
N ASN A 127 -16.39 -8.15 -9.58
CA ASN A 127 -16.65 -9.57 -9.42
C ASN A 127 -15.33 -10.37 -9.50
N PHE A 128 -14.51 -10.20 -8.47
CA PHE A 128 -13.32 -11.01 -8.24
C PHE A 128 -13.09 -11.12 -6.73
N THR A 129 -12.42 -12.18 -6.33
CA THR A 129 -12.03 -12.45 -4.95
C THR A 129 -10.86 -11.57 -4.52
N LYS A 130 -10.69 -11.41 -3.21
CA LYS A 130 -9.50 -10.77 -2.62
C LYS A 130 -8.19 -11.41 -3.11
N LEU A 131 -8.17 -12.74 -3.27
CA LEU A 131 -6.99 -13.46 -3.72
C LEU A 131 -6.65 -13.14 -5.18
N GLU A 132 -7.65 -13.00 -6.05
CA GLU A 132 -7.45 -12.58 -7.44
C GLU A 132 -6.91 -11.15 -7.53
N LEU A 133 -7.44 -10.23 -6.71
CA LEU A 133 -6.90 -8.87 -6.63
C LEU A 133 -5.44 -8.85 -6.16
N MET A 134 -5.10 -9.64 -5.14
CA MET A 134 -3.72 -9.76 -4.64
C MET A 134 -2.79 -10.33 -5.72
N ARG A 135 -3.23 -11.34 -6.46
CA ARG A 135 -2.46 -11.92 -7.58
C ARG A 135 -2.26 -10.91 -8.70
N ALA A 136 -3.30 -10.16 -9.07
CA ALA A 136 -3.21 -9.12 -10.10
C ALA A 136 -2.21 -8.03 -9.69
N ARG A 137 -2.26 -7.55 -8.44
CA ARG A 137 -1.29 -6.57 -7.90
C ARG A 137 0.14 -7.12 -7.93
N GLN A 138 0.34 -8.36 -7.49
CA GLN A 138 1.64 -9.03 -7.54
C GLN A 138 2.17 -9.12 -8.99
N LYS A 139 1.33 -9.56 -9.92
CA LYS A 139 1.64 -9.65 -11.36
C LYS A 139 2.02 -8.28 -11.93
N SER A 140 1.23 -7.24 -11.64
CA SER A 140 1.52 -5.86 -12.08
C SER A 140 2.86 -5.34 -11.55
N ARG A 141 3.18 -5.59 -10.28
CA ARG A 141 4.47 -5.22 -9.69
C ARG A 141 5.63 -5.94 -10.37
N MET A 142 5.50 -7.24 -10.64
CA MET A 142 6.53 -8.00 -11.36
C MET A 142 6.80 -7.42 -12.75
N CYS A 143 5.76 -7.02 -13.49
CA CYS A 143 5.92 -6.38 -14.79
C CYS A 143 6.55 -4.98 -14.72
N LYS A 144 6.45 -4.29 -13.58
CA LYS A 144 7.07 -2.96 -13.35
C LYS A 144 8.54 -3.03 -12.94
N VAL A 145 9.07 -4.21 -12.59
CA VAL A 145 10.49 -4.36 -12.25
C VAL A 145 11.35 -4.20 -13.51
N VAL A 146 11.78 -2.97 -13.77
CA VAL A 146 12.85 -2.73 -14.74
C VAL A 146 14.18 -3.13 -14.09
N ILE A 147 14.89 -4.07 -14.71
CA ILE A 147 16.27 -4.42 -14.36
C ILE A 147 17.18 -3.43 -15.09
N THR A 148 17.45 -2.28 -14.47
CA THR A 148 18.49 -1.34 -14.92
C THR A 148 19.84 -1.70 -14.30
N ARG A 149 20.92 -1.39 -15.04
CA ARG A 149 22.31 -1.67 -14.66
C ARG A 149 22.75 -0.67 -13.58
N THR A 150 23.45 -1.18 -12.55
CA THR A 150 24.13 -0.41 -11.47
C THR A 150 23.36 0.82 -10.99
N ASP A 151 22.25 0.58 -10.29
CA ASP A 151 21.57 1.61 -9.52
C ASP A 151 22.48 2.00 -8.31
N THR A 152 22.72 3.29 -8.10
CA THR A 152 23.40 3.82 -6.90
C THR A 152 22.60 3.49 -5.62
N ASN A 153 23.22 3.54 -4.44
CA ASN A 153 22.47 3.37 -3.19
C ASN A 153 21.34 4.41 -3.04
N ALA A 154 21.51 5.61 -3.59
CA ALA A 154 20.46 6.63 -3.59
C ALA A 154 19.25 6.19 -4.42
N GLU A 155 19.48 5.72 -5.64
CA GLU A 155 18.42 5.23 -6.55
C GLU A 155 17.73 3.97 -6.02
N LEU A 156 18.49 3.02 -5.47
CA LEU A 156 17.95 1.82 -4.85
C LEU A 156 17.07 2.15 -3.64
N ARG A 157 17.48 3.12 -2.83
CA ARG A 157 16.70 3.59 -1.69
C ARG A 157 15.42 4.27 -2.10
N GLU A 158 15.47 5.11 -3.13
CA GLU A 158 14.28 5.76 -3.67
C GLU A 158 13.30 4.73 -4.22
N LYS A 159 13.78 3.77 -5.02
CA LYS A 159 12.97 2.66 -5.53
C LYS A 159 12.33 1.86 -4.40
N CYS A 160 13.10 1.50 -3.38
CA CYS A 160 12.59 0.81 -2.18
C CYS A 160 11.51 1.61 -1.45
N LYS A 161 11.71 2.92 -1.27
CA LYS A 161 10.71 3.80 -0.62
C LYS A 161 9.43 3.94 -1.46
N ASN A 162 9.55 3.95 -2.78
CA ASN A 162 8.41 3.94 -3.70
C ASN A 162 7.63 2.62 -3.61
N ASP A 163 8.32 1.48 -3.51
CA ASP A 163 7.66 0.18 -3.31
C ASP A 163 6.94 0.09 -1.96
N CYS A 164 7.49 0.71 -0.90
CA CYS A 164 6.78 0.88 0.37
C CYS A 164 5.48 1.69 0.16
N ASP A 165 5.55 2.81 -0.58
CA ASP A 165 4.38 3.66 -0.86
C ASP A 165 3.29 2.92 -1.63
N GLU A 166 3.65 2.18 -2.69
CA GLU A 166 2.69 1.38 -3.47
C GLU A 166 2.02 0.31 -2.59
N THR A 167 2.80 -0.36 -1.75
CA THR A 167 2.26 -1.35 -0.81
C THR A 167 1.28 -0.73 0.17
N THR A 168 1.62 0.42 0.75
CA THR A 168 0.72 1.10 1.69
C THR A 168 -0.55 1.62 1.02
N LYS A 169 -0.50 2.08 -0.25
CA LYS A 169 -1.72 2.42 -0.99
C LYS A 169 -2.66 1.22 -1.12
N GLU A 170 -2.11 0.07 -1.50
CA GLU A 170 -2.88 -1.16 -1.65
C GLU A 170 -3.52 -1.62 -0.34
N ASP A 171 -2.81 -1.47 0.78
CA ASP A 171 -3.31 -1.75 2.13
C ASP A 171 -4.41 -0.76 2.55
N ILE A 172 -4.24 0.53 2.29
CA ILE A 172 -5.25 1.56 2.54
C ILE A 172 -6.53 1.25 1.76
N ILE A 173 -6.42 0.90 0.47
CA ILE A 173 -7.55 0.46 -0.34
C ILE A 173 -8.23 -0.75 0.29
N ALA A 174 -7.46 -1.74 0.74
CA ALA A 174 -8.00 -2.95 1.37
C ALA A 174 -8.74 -2.63 2.68
N CYS A 175 -8.22 -1.74 3.52
CA CYS A 175 -8.87 -1.29 4.76
C CYS A 175 -10.22 -0.61 4.46
N HIS A 176 -10.26 0.28 3.47
CA HIS A 176 -11.50 0.96 3.07
C HIS A 176 -12.50 0.02 2.41
N ASN A 177 -12.05 -0.90 1.55
CA ASN A 177 -12.93 -1.85 0.90
C ASN A 177 -13.56 -2.79 1.94
N HIS A 178 -12.76 -3.30 2.87
CA HIS A 178 -13.26 -4.11 3.97
C HIS A 178 -14.30 -3.37 4.82
N PHE A 179 -14.07 -2.08 5.13
CA PHE A 179 -15.06 -1.25 5.79
C PHE A 179 -16.34 -1.15 4.96
N ASN A 180 -16.25 -0.80 3.68
CA ASN A 180 -17.39 -0.61 2.79
C ASN A 180 -18.24 -1.89 2.64
N GLU A 181 -17.59 -3.06 2.53
CA GLU A 181 -18.26 -4.37 2.48
C GLU A 181 -19.09 -4.63 3.74
N ASN A 182 -18.55 -4.32 4.92
CA ASN A 182 -19.21 -4.61 6.19
C ASN A 182 -20.29 -3.60 6.58
N ILE A 183 -20.28 -2.40 6.00
CA ILE A 183 -21.35 -1.42 6.21
C ILE A 183 -22.44 -1.49 5.13
N LYS A 184 -22.22 -2.22 4.03
CA LYS A 184 -23.12 -2.21 2.86
C LYS A 184 -24.57 -2.58 3.22
N ASP A 185 -24.73 -3.56 4.09
CA ASP A 185 -26.04 -4.14 4.45
C ASP A 185 -26.55 -3.64 5.81
N LEU A 186 -25.89 -2.64 6.42
CA LEU A 186 -26.41 -2.03 7.63
C LEU A 186 -27.72 -1.28 7.35
N PRO A 187 -28.70 -1.31 8.27
CA PRO A 187 -29.92 -0.54 8.10
C PRO A 187 -29.62 0.96 8.17
N ALA A 188 -30.43 1.78 7.49
CA ALA A 188 -30.25 3.23 7.45
C ALA A 188 -30.17 3.90 8.84
N SER A 189 -30.81 3.31 9.85
CA SER A 189 -30.78 3.78 11.24
C SER A 189 -29.40 3.69 11.89
N GLU A 190 -28.48 2.88 11.37
CA GLU A 190 -27.12 2.77 11.89
C GLU A 190 -26.22 3.92 11.41
N PHE A 191 -26.66 4.74 10.46
CA PHE A 191 -25.82 5.77 9.86
C PHE A 191 -26.12 7.17 10.39
N PRO A 192 -25.10 8.02 10.64
CA PRO A 192 -23.69 7.66 10.86
C PRO A 192 -23.41 7.27 12.32
N ASP A 193 -24.44 7.28 13.18
CA ASP A 193 -24.27 7.29 14.63
C ASP A 193 -24.55 5.96 15.34
N GLY A 194 -24.98 4.94 14.60
CA GLY A 194 -25.20 3.61 15.13
C GLY A 194 -23.92 2.95 15.62
N GLU A 195 -24.06 2.09 16.64
CA GLU A 195 -22.94 1.37 17.24
C GLU A 195 -22.21 0.49 16.23
N SER A 196 -22.95 -0.12 15.29
CA SER A 196 -22.36 -1.00 14.27
C SER A 196 -21.51 -0.21 13.28
N TYR A 197 -22.01 0.95 12.83
CA TYR A 197 -21.26 1.83 11.95
C TYR A 197 -20.01 2.38 12.65
N LYS A 198 -20.15 2.87 13.89
CA LYS A 198 -19.04 3.36 14.72
C LYS A 198 -17.98 2.30 14.97
N PHE A 199 -18.39 1.05 15.19
CA PHE A 199 -17.47 -0.08 15.30
C PHE A 199 -16.64 -0.25 14.02
N TRP A 200 -17.28 -0.29 12.85
CA TRP A 200 -16.57 -0.46 11.58
C TRP A 200 -15.66 0.72 11.24
N VAL A 201 -16.03 1.95 11.59
CA VAL A 201 -15.14 3.12 11.50
C VAL A 201 -13.89 2.91 12.34
N LYS A 202 -14.02 2.43 13.59
CA LYS A 202 -12.86 2.13 14.45
C LYS A 202 -11.96 1.05 13.85
N VAL A 203 -12.54 0.00 13.25
CA VAL A 203 -11.79 -1.08 12.59
C VAL A 203 -11.00 -0.56 11.39
N ARG A 204 -11.65 0.20 10.50
CA ARG A 204 -11.03 0.85 9.34
C ARG A 204 -9.84 1.71 9.76
N ASP A 205 -10.06 2.55 10.76
CA ASP A 205 -9.07 3.51 11.24
C ASP A 205 -7.87 2.83 11.90
N ALA A 206 -8.10 1.73 12.60
CA ALA A 206 -7.02 0.89 13.15
C ALA A 206 -6.20 0.25 12.03
N CYS A 207 -6.87 -0.30 11.00
CA CYS A 207 -6.24 -0.92 9.85
C CYS A 207 -5.34 0.07 9.10
N ILE A 208 -5.84 1.28 8.79
CA ILE A 208 -5.07 2.32 8.11
C ILE A 208 -3.88 2.76 8.96
N SER A 209 -4.07 2.95 10.27
CA SER A 209 -2.98 3.35 11.16
C SER A 209 -1.90 2.26 11.30
N ALA A 210 -2.27 0.99 11.16
CA ALA A 210 -1.31 -0.12 11.09
C ALA A 210 -0.54 -0.10 9.77
N ALA A 211 -1.23 0.04 8.62
CA ALA A 211 -0.59 0.13 7.31
C ALA A 211 0.43 1.28 7.22
N GLN A 212 0.09 2.46 7.75
CA GLN A 212 1.01 3.60 7.81
C GLN A 212 2.22 3.36 8.71
N ARG A 213 2.07 2.60 9.80
CA ARG A 213 3.20 2.23 10.65
C ARG A 213 4.14 1.27 9.94
N GLU A 214 3.60 0.30 9.19
CA GLU A 214 4.39 -0.61 8.38
C GLU A 214 5.11 0.13 7.24
N GLU A 215 4.49 1.15 6.65
CA GLU A 215 5.16 2.06 5.71
C GLU A 215 6.40 2.71 6.32
N GLU A 216 6.25 3.32 7.52
CA GLU A 216 7.36 3.97 8.20
C GLU A 216 8.49 2.99 8.52
N ASN A 217 8.16 1.76 8.94
CA ASN A 217 9.13 0.71 9.21
C ASN A 217 9.83 0.25 7.92
N CYS A 218 9.07 0.07 6.84
CA CYS A 218 9.58 -0.28 5.52
C CYS A 218 10.60 0.76 5.03
N LYS A 219 10.26 2.05 5.12
CA LYS A 219 11.16 3.14 4.71
C LYS A 219 12.43 3.23 5.54
N LYS A 220 12.33 3.04 6.86
CA LYS A 220 13.51 2.96 7.75
C LYS A 220 14.40 1.78 7.40
N ASN A 221 13.83 0.66 6.93
CA ASN A 221 14.62 -0.48 6.47
C ASN A 221 15.30 -0.16 5.13
N CYS A 222 14.63 0.54 4.20
CA CYS A 222 15.28 1.03 2.98
C CYS A 222 16.51 1.90 3.28
N ASP A 223 16.40 2.82 4.24
CA ASP A 223 17.52 3.69 4.67
C ASP A 223 18.71 2.89 5.24
N LYS A 224 18.45 1.75 5.88
CA LYS A 224 19.50 0.86 6.40
C LYS A 224 20.11 -0.03 5.34
N SER A 225 19.29 -0.53 4.41
CA SER A 225 19.70 -1.43 3.35
C SER A 225 20.56 -0.74 2.29
N TYR A 226 20.31 0.54 2.06
CA TYR A 226 21.02 1.36 1.09
C TYR A 226 21.47 2.64 1.79
N PRO A 227 22.61 2.68 2.49
CA PRO A 227 23.11 3.87 3.17
C PRO A 227 23.73 4.87 2.19
N ASP A 228 23.97 6.10 2.66
CA ASP A 228 24.65 7.12 1.85
C ASP A 228 26.07 6.64 1.49
N GLU A 229 26.48 6.86 0.25
CA GLU A 229 27.84 6.53 -0.21
C GLU A 229 28.81 7.62 0.31
N GLU A 230 29.89 7.20 0.98
CA GLU A 230 30.96 8.08 1.49
C GLU A 230 31.87 8.60 0.38
#